data_AF-A0A840YEH3-F1
#
_entry.id   AF-A0A840YEH3-F1
#
_cell.length_a   1.000
_cell.length_b   1.000
_cell.length_c   1.000
_cell.angle_alpha   90.00
_cell.angle_beta   90.00
_cell.angle_gamma   90.00
#
_symmetry.space_group_name_H-M   'P 1'
#
loop_
_entity.id
_entity.type
_entity.pdbx_description
1 polymer ?
#
loop_
_entity_poly.entity_id
_entity_poly.type
_entity_poly.pdbx_seq_one_letter_code
_entity_poly.pdbx_strand_id
1 'polypeptide(L)'
;MASTAISGLAPSSRQKINAFQASFFIRLIDELAAEESAAGRGPFRDLGAYSRFLEGAYACGFVCRDFLPEAFHWEVFLTNPDAVLSAPFKHVRQFVHYMLRAERHADAGFENGGGMVFEALRSGALSKISRRLSVEISTAWSG
;
A
#
# COMPACT_ATOMS: atom_id res chain seq x y z
N MET A 1 6.81 37.06 -13.52
CA MET A 1 6.01 35.92 -13.06
C MET A 1 6.66 35.41 -11.78
N ALA A 2 5.99 35.53 -10.63
CA ALA A 2 6.56 35.07 -9.37
C ALA A 2 6.51 33.54 -9.31
N SER A 3 7.67 32.90 -9.26
CA SER A 3 7.81 31.48 -8.96
C SER A 3 7.33 31.24 -7.54
N THR A 4 6.24 30.50 -7.36
CA THR A 4 5.80 30.01 -6.06
C THR A 4 6.81 28.94 -5.61
N ALA A 5 7.89 29.39 -4.98
CA ALA A 5 8.83 28.49 -4.33
C ALA A 5 8.07 27.65 -3.29
N ILE A 6 8.37 26.35 -3.24
CA ILE A 6 7.93 25.48 -2.15
C ILE A 6 8.38 26.15 -0.85
N SER A 7 7.43 26.67 -0.07
CA SER A 7 7.76 27.38 1.15
C SER A 7 8.49 26.43 2.09
N GLY A 8 9.63 26.82 2.66
CA GLY A 8 10.35 26.03 3.66
C GLY A 8 9.64 25.91 5.01
N LEU A 9 8.38 26.36 5.10
CA LEU A 9 7.53 26.17 6.26
C LEU A 9 7.10 24.70 6.31
N ALA A 10 7.27 24.07 7.48
CA ALA A 10 6.86 22.69 7.69
C ALA A 10 5.39 22.52 7.26
N PRO A 11 5.05 21.47 6.50
CA PRO A 11 3.70 21.28 6.04
C PRO A 11 2.76 21.20 7.25
N SER A 12 1.53 21.69 7.05
CA SER A 12 0.41 21.55 7.98
C SER A 12 0.43 20.22 8.72
N SER A 13 0.03 20.20 10.00
CA SER A 13 0.08 19.07 10.95
C SER A 13 0.34 17.68 10.32
N ARG A 14 1.32 16.94 10.85
CA ARG A 14 1.71 15.58 10.38
C ARG A 14 0.52 14.65 10.13
N GLN A 15 -0.57 14.80 10.88
CA GLN A 15 -1.85 14.12 10.69
C GLN A 15 -2.45 14.33 9.28
N LYS A 16 -2.45 15.56 8.75
CA LYS A 16 -2.97 15.88 7.40
C LYS A 16 -2.13 15.22 6.30
N ILE A 17 -0.81 15.21 6.48
CA ILE A 17 0.12 14.52 5.55
C ILE A 17 -0.16 13.02 5.54
N ASN A 18 -0.23 12.40 6.73
CA ASN A 18 -0.51 10.97 6.85
C ASN A 18 -1.86 10.61 6.23
N ALA A 19 -2.89 11.43 6.44
CA ALA A 19 -4.21 11.19 5.86
C ALA A 19 -4.22 11.34 4.33
N PHE A 20 -3.48 12.31 3.79
CA PHE A 20 -3.29 12.44 2.34
C PHE A 20 -2.55 11.23 1.76
N GLN A 21 -1.46 10.78 2.40
CA GLN A 21 -0.70 9.59 1.99
C GLN A 21 -1.57 8.32 2.01
N ALA A 22 -2.37 8.14 3.06
CA ALA A 22 -3.31 7.03 3.15
C ALA A 22 -4.39 7.11 2.05
N SER A 23 -4.94 8.29 1.79
CA SER A 23 -5.92 8.50 0.71
C SER A 23 -5.33 8.23 -0.68
N PHE A 24 -4.10 8.68 -0.91
CA PHE A 24 -3.42 8.42 -2.18
C PHE A 24 -3.10 6.93 -2.35
N PHE A 25 -2.68 6.25 -1.27
CA PHE A 25 -2.43 4.81 -1.31
C PHE A 25 -3.71 3.99 -1.59
N ILE A 26 -4.86 4.40 -1.04
CA ILE A 26 -6.16 3.82 -1.39
C ILE A 26 -6.42 3.92 -2.90
N ARG A 27 -6.23 5.11 -3.49
CA ARG A 27 -6.45 5.30 -4.93
C ARG A 27 -5.58 4.40 -5.79
N LEU A 28 -4.33 4.15 -5.39
CA LEU A 28 -3.42 3.25 -6.09
C LEU A 28 -3.89 1.79 -6.00
N ILE A 29 -4.44 1.37 -4.86
CA ILE A 29 -5.07 0.04 -4.70
C ILE A 29 -6.27 -0.08 -5.65
N ASP A 30 -7.14 0.92 -5.66
CA ASP A 30 -8.36 0.90 -6.48
C ASP A 30 -8.03 0.92 -7.99
N GLU A 31 -7.04 1.72 -8.40
CA GLU A 31 -6.55 1.78 -9.77
C GLU A 31 -5.95 0.43 -10.22
N LEU A 32 -5.12 -0.19 -9.37
CA LEU A 32 -4.55 -1.50 -9.63
C LEU A 32 -5.63 -2.58 -9.79
N ALA A 33 -6.62 -2.58 -8.90
CA ALA A 33 -7.73 -3.52 -8.95
C ALA A 33 -8.59 -3.34 -10.22
N ALA A 34 -8.83 -2.09 -10.62
CA ALA A 34 -9.60 -1.76 -11.80
C ALA A 34 -8.87 -2.15 -13.09
N GLU A 35 -7.58 -1.81 -13.20
CA GLU A 35 -6.77 -2.16 -14.38
C GLU A 35 -6.63 -3.67 -14.51
N GLU A 36 -6.34 -4.40 -13.43
CA GLU A 36 -6.26 -5.87 -13.46
C GLU A 36 -7.60 -6.52 -13.86
N SER A 37 -8.72 -6.01 -13.35
CA SER A 37 -10.04 -6.52 -13.73
C SER A 37 -10.35 -6.31 -15.22
N ALA A 38 -9.75 -5.28 -15.85
CA ALA A 38 -9.92 -4.96 -17.26
C ALA A 38 -8.89 -5.64 -18.18
N ALA A 39 -7.71 -5.99 -17.66
CA ALA A 39 -6.54 -6.40 -18.45
C ALA A 39 -6.66 -7.76 -19.16
N GLY A 40 -7.70 -8.55 -18.87
CA GLY A 40 -7.95 -9.81 -19.58
C GLY A 40 -6.83 -10.83 -19.38
N ARG A 41 -6.03 -11.11 -20.41
CA ARG A 41 -4.88 -12.03 -20.33
C ARG A 41 -3.58 -11.27 -20.54
N GLY A 42 -2.66 -11.40 -19.59
CA GLY A 42 -1.32 -10.85 -19.66
C GLY A 42 -0.59 -10.97 -18.32
N PRO A 43 0.71 -10.65 -18.26
CA PRO A 43 1.43 -10.61 -16.99
C PRO A 43 0.96 -9.44 -16.12
N PHE A 44 0.58 -9.72 -14.86
CA PHE A 44 0.13 -8.71 -13.89
C PHE A 44 1.14 -7.56 -13.68
N ARG A 45 2.44 -7.85 -13.77
CA ARG A 45 3.51 -6.85 -13.61
C ARG A 45 3.56 -5.83 -14.75
N ASP A 46 2.97 -6.16 -15.90
CA ASP A 46 3.01 -5.30 -17.10
C ASP A 46 1.90 -4.22 -17.04
N LEU A 47 1.00 -4.29 -16.05
CA LEU A 47 0.01 -3.26 -15.80
C LEU A 47 0.69 -1.93 -15.45
N GLY A 48 0.20 -0.83 -16.04
CA GLY A 48 0.68 0.50 -15.71
C GLY A 48 0.43 0.83 -14.22
N ALA A 49 -0.74 0.43 -13.72
CA ALA A 49 -1.10 0.61 -12.32
C ALA A 49 -0.21 -0.19 -11.36
N TYR A 50 0.38 -1.32 -11.79
CA TYR A 50 1.31 -2.08 -10.95
C TYR A 50 2.58 -1.25 -10.66
N SER A 51 3.19 -0.65 -11.68
CA SER A 51 4.36 0.23 -11.47
C SER A 51 4.02 1.43 -10.58
N ARG A 52 2.87 2.08 -10.83
CA ARG A 52 2.40 3.23 -10.02
C ARG A 52 2.12 2.84 -8.57
N PHE A 53 1.54 1.66 -8.34
CA PHE A 53 1.31 1.12 -7.01
C PHE A 53 2.62 0.93 -6.25
N LEU A 54 3.63 0.33 -6.89
CA LEU A 54 4.94 0.13 -6.26
C LEU A 54 5.57 1.46 -5.86
N GLU A 55 5.74 2.39 -6.81
CA GLU A 55 6.34 3.69 -6.56
C GLU A 55 5.57 4.51 -5.52
N GLY A 56 4.25 4.50 -5.63
CA GLY A 56 3.36 5.23 -4.75
C GLY A 56 3.36 4.69 -3.32
N ALA A 57 3.51 3.38 -3.10
CA ALA A 57 3.67 2.82 -1.76
C ALA A 57 4.92 3.34 -1.04
N TYR A 58 6.03 3.54 -1.77
CA TYR A 58 7.23 4.19 -1.25
C TYR A 58 6.96 5.67 -0.94
N ALA A 59 6.36 6.40 -1.88
CA ALA A 59 6.06 7.83 -1.71
C ALA A 59 5.08 8.10 -0.55
N CYS A 60 4.14 7.20 -0.30
CA CYS A 60 3.19 7.25 0.80
C CYS A 60 3.77 6.81 2.16
N GLY A 61 5.03 6.35 2.21
CA GLY A 61 5.69 5.96 3.47
C GLY A 61 5.21 4.62 4.05
N PHE A 62 4.61 3.75 3.22
CA PHE A 62 4.26 2.38 3.61
C PHE A 62 5.45 1.42 3.56
N VAL A 63 6.52 1.77 2.82
CA VAL A 63 7.78 1.01 2.83
C VAL A 63 8.75 1.64 3.83
N CYS A 64 8.98 0.95 4.95
CA CYS A 64 9.61 1.52 6.15
C CYS A 64 10.85 0.72 6.58
N ARG A 65 11.78 1.32 7.33
CA ARG A 65 12.91 0.58 7.96
C ARG A 65 12.60 0.12 9.39
N ASP A 66 11.40 0.41 9.88
CA ASP A 66 10.95 0.18 11.26
C ASP A 66 10.58 -1.29 11.49
N PHE A 67 11.48 -2.21 11.15
CA PHE A 67 11.24 -3.65 11.30
C PHE A 67 11.01 -3.99 12.76
N LEU A 68 9.92 -4.73 13.03
CA LEU A 68 9.74 -5.38 14.32
C LEU A 68 10.60 -6.65 14.33
N PRO A 69 11.39 -6.89 15.39
CA PRO A 69 12.12 -8.15 15.58
C PRO A 69 11.17 -9.32 15.90
N GLU A 70 9.88 -9.05 16.11
CA GLU A 70 8.85 -10.04 16.39
C GLU A 70 8.44 -10.79 15.12
N ALA A 71 8.15 -12.08 15.25
CA ALA A 71 7.72 -12.93 14.14
C ALA A 71 6.34 -12.46 13.61
N PHE A 72 6.35 -11.56 12.62
CA PHE A 72 5.15 -11.19 11.90
C PHE A 72 4.86 -12.24 10.82
N HIS A 73 3.82 -13.04 11.06
CA HIS A 73 3.30 -14.03 10.11
C HIS A 73 2.40 -13.33 9.08
N TRP A 74 3.02 -12.75 8.05
CA TRP A 74 2.32 -11.99 7.00
C TRP A 74 1.33 -12.83 6.19
N GLU A 75 1.54 -14.14 6.14
CA GLU A 75 0.72 -15.12 5.43
C GLU A 75 -0.73 -15.14 5.95
N VAL A 76 -0.95 -14.72 7.21
CA VAL A 76 -2.28 -14.62 7.80
C VAL A 76 -3.18 -13.63 7.06
N PHE A 77 -2.61 -12.56 6.47
CA PHE A 77 -3.40 -11.57 5.73
C PHE A 77 -3.78 -12.05 4.33
N LEU A 78 -3.02 -12.98 3.74
CA LEU A 78 -3.40 -13.60 2.47
C LEU A 78 -4.47 -14.69 2.68
N THR A 79 -4.33 -15.47 3.74
CA THR A 79 -5.23 -16.60 4.04
C THR A 79 -6.52 -16.17 4.78
N ASN A 80 -6.43 -15.11 5.58
CA ASN A 80 -7.55 -14.47 6.28
C ASN A 80 -7.47 -12.93 6.15
N PRO A 81 -7.89 -12.37 5.00
CA PRO A 81 -7.86 -10.93 4.73
C PRO A 81 -8.57 -10.08 5.79
N ASP A 82 -9.62 -10.59 6.45
CA ASP A 82 -10.33 -9.85 7.48
C ASP A 82 -9.48 -9.56 8.72
N ALA A 83 -8.40 -10.33 8.95
CA ALA A 83 -7.44 -10.05 10.02
C ALA A 83 -6.74 -8.69 9.85
N VAL A 84 -6.69 -8.14 8.64
CA VAL A 84 -6.18 -6.78 8.37
C VAL A 84 -6.99 -5.73 9.13
N LEU A 85 -8.29 -5.92 9.29
CA LEU A 85 -9.19 -4.90 9.86
C LEU A 85 -8.93 -4.68 11.35
N SER A 86 -8.50 -5.70 12.08
CA SER A 86 -8.26 -5.66 13.54
C SER A 86 -6.78 -5.60 13.92
N ALA A 87 -5.87 -5.84 12.97
CA ALA A 87 -4.44 -5.84 13.25
C ALA A 87 -3.92 -4.47 13.77
N PRO A 88 -2.80 -4.40 14.49
CA PRO A 88 -2.09 -3.15 14.71
C PRO A 88 -1.64 -2.50 13.39
N PHE A 89 -1.72 -1.16 13.28
CA PHE A 89 -1.34 -0.45 12.04
C PHE A 89 0.11 -0.72 11.62
N LYS A 90 1.01 -0.89 12.60
CA LYS A 90 2.40 -1.30 12.37
C LYS A 90 2.51 -2.62 11.59
N HIS A 91 1.62 -3.59 11.83
CA HIS A 91 1.61 -4.87 11.11
C HIS A 91 1.09 -4.72 9.68
N VAL A 92 0.12 -3.82 9.45
CA VAL A 92 -0.34 -3.49 8.09
C VAL A 92 0.78 -2.83 7.29
N ARG A 93 1.50 -1.86 7.88
CA ARG A 93 2.68 -1.26 7.23
C ARG A 93 3.77 -2.30 6.97
N GLN A 94 4.02 -3.19 7.93
CA GLN A 94 5.02 -4.24 7.78
C GLN A 94 4.65 -5.24 6.68
N PHE A 95 3.37 -5.61 6.55
CA PHE A 95 2.88 -6.42 5.44
C PHE A 95 3.11 -5.76 4.08
N VAL A 96 2.71 -4.48 3.93
CA VAL A 96 2.93 -3.74 2.67
C VAL A 96 4.42 -3.61 2.37
N HIS A 97 5.25 -3.36 3.39
CA HIS A 97 6.70 -3.33 3.24
C HIS A 97 7.24 -4.67 2.73
N TYR A 98 6.88 -5.80 3.36
CA TYR A 98 7.37 -7.10 2.95
C TYR A 98 6.95 -7.46 1.54
N MET A 99 5.69 -7.20 1.19
CA MET A 99 5.18 -7.34 -0.17
C MET A 99 6.04 -6.54 -1.16
N LEU A 100 6.23 -5.24 -0.94
CA LEU A 100 7.02 -4.36 -1.81
C LEU A 100 8.50 -4.74 -1.89
N ARG A 101 9.05 -5.26 -0.78
CA ARG A 101 10.42 -5.75 -0.73
C ARG A 101 10.57 -7.04 -1.53
N ALA A 102 9.62 -7.97 -1.41
CA ALA A 102 9.58 -9.21 -2.18
C ALA A 102 9.52 -8.94 -3.69
N GLU A 103 8.72 -7.95 -4.11
CA GLU A 103 8.64 -7.53 -5.51
C GLU A 103 9.96 -6.97 -6.06
N ARG A 104 10.68 -6.18 -5.25
CA ARG A 104 11.88 -5.46 -5.69
C ARG A 104 13.18 -6.27 -5.60
N HIS A 105 13.28 -7.15 -4.62
CA HIS A 105 14.53 -7.83 -4.27
C HIS A 105 14.48 -9.35 -4.46
N ALA A 106 13.40 -9.88 -5.05
CA ALA A 106 13.24 -11.31 -5.38
C ALA A 106 13.29 -12.30 -4.19
N ASP A 107 13.30 -11.81 -2.94
CA ASP A 107 13.29 -12.66 -1.73
C ASP A 107 11.99 -13.49 -1.56
N ALA A 108 10.92 -13.16 -2.30
CA ALA A 108 9.67 -13.93 -2.44
C ALA A 108 8.81 -13.49 -3.65
N GLY A 109 9.36 -12.69 -4.56
CA GLY A 109 8.71 -12.39 -5.84
C GLY A 109 8.75 -13.64 -6.69
N PHE A 110 7.61 -14.13 -7.15
CA PHE A 110 7.51 -15.26 -8.08
C PHE A 110 8.48 -15.06 -9.26
N GLU A 111 8.85 -16.13 -9.98
CA GLU A 111 9.89 -16.14 -11.04
C GLU A 111 9.76 -15.03 -12.10
N ASN A 112 8.58 -14.41 -12.21
CA ASN A 112 8.29 -13.29 -13.09
C ASN A 112 8.04 -11.94 -12.40
N GLY A 113 8.18 -11.77 -11.08
CA GLY A 113 7.76 -10.55 -10.38
C GLY A 113 6.24 -10.33 -10.44
N GLY A 114 5.73 -9.47 -9.58
CA GLY A 114 4.30 -9.15 -9.43
C GLY A 114 3.51 -10.06 -8.52
N GLY A 115 4.03 -11.23 -8.15
CA GLY A 115 3.17 -12.28 -7.60
C GLY A 115 2.74 -12.07 -6.15
N MET A 116 3.51 -11.41 -5.29
CA MET A 116 3.06 -11.15 -3.91
C MET A 116 1.96 -10.08 -3.87
N VAL A 117 2.11 -9.03 -4.68
CA VAL A 117 1.07 -8.01 -4.88
C VAL A 117 -0.17 -8.62 -5.54
N PHE A 118 0.02 -9.50 -6.52
CA PHE A 118 -1.08 -10.19 -7.19
C PHE A 118 -1.87 -11.08 -6.21
N GLU A 119 -1.19 -11.89 -5.40
CA GLU A 119 -1.84 -12.71 -4.37
C GLU A 119 -2.57 -11.84 -3.32
N ALA A 120 -1.97 -10.72 -2.90
CA ALA A 120 -2.61 -9.77 -1.98
C ALA A 120 -3.86 -9.11 -2.59
N LEU A 121 -3.84 -8.85 -3.90
CA LEU A 121 -4.99 -8.34 -4.63
C LEU A 121 -6.09 -9.40 -4.74
N ARG A 122 -5.75 -10.62 -5.18
CA ARG A 122 -6.70 -11.72 -5.41
C ARG A 122 -7.34 -12.25 -4.13
N SER A 123 -6.57 -12.35 -3.06
CA SER A 123 -7.09 -12.72 -1.72
C SER A 123 -8.05 -11.65 -1.18
N GLY A 124 -7.98 -10.41 -1.67
CA GLY A 124 -8.73 -9.28 -1.15
C GLY A 124 -8.04 -8.57 0.02
N ALA A 125 -6.82 -8.97 0.40
CA ALA A 125 -6.05 -8.30 1.45
C ALA A 125 -5.88 -6.79 1.16
N LEU A 126 -5.56 -6.42 -0.08
CA LEU A 126 -5.45 -5.00 -0.48
C LEU A 126 -6.78 -4.24 -0.31
N SER A 127 -7.91 -4.86 -0.63
CA SER A 127 -9.23 -4.26 -0.42
C SER A 127 -9.51 -4.01 1.07
N LYS A 128 -9.12 -4.95 1.95
CA LYS A 128 -9.26 -4.79 3.41
C LYS A 128 -8.34 -3.69 3.95
N ILE A 129 -7.14 -3.53 3.41
CA ILE A 129 -6.24 -2.41 3.71
C ILE A 129 -6.90 -1.09 3.31
N SER A 130 -7.41 -0.98 2.08
CA SER A 130 -8.11 0.21 1.58
C SER A 130 -9.30 0.59 2.48
N ARG A 131 -10.14 -0.38 2.82
CA ARG A 131 -11.28 -0.18 3.74
C ARG A 131 -10.83 0.33 5.10
N ARG A 132 -9.81 -0.28 5.69
CA ARG A 132 -9.28 0.13 6.99
C ARG A 132 -8.76 1.57 6.97
N LEU A 133 -7.92 1.90 6.00
CA LEU A 133 -7.35 3.25 5.86
C LEU A 133 -8.45 4.30 5.69
N SER A 134 -9.52 3.97 4.97
CA SER A 134 -10.67 4.87 4.78
C SER A 134 -11.37 5.25 6.09
N VAL A 135 -11.48 4.31 7.04
CA VAL A 135 -12.05 4.56 8.38
C VAL A 135 -11.11 5.44 9.22
N GLU A 136 -9.81 5.17 9.17
CA GLU A 136 -8.79 5.96 9.91
C GLU A 136 -8.74 7.41 9.40
N ILE A 137 -8.81 7.60 8.08
CA ILE A 137 -8.91 8.94 7.45
C ILE A 137 -10.18 9.64 7.90
N SER A 138 -11.35 8.99 7.80
CA SER A 138 -12.63 9.62 8.18
C SER A 138 -12.62 10.13 9.63
N THR A 139 -11.96 9.39 10.52
CA THR A 139 -11.77 9.79 11.93
C THR A 139 -10.83 11.00 12.05
N ALA A 140 -9.73 11.02 11.29
CA ALA A 140 -8.71 12.08 11.33
C ALA A 140 -9.17 13.43 10.76
N TRP A 141 -10.20 13.46 9.91
CA TRP A 141 -10.77 14.68 9.33
C TRP A 141 -12.02 15.20 10.07
N SER A 142 -12.54 14.42 11.02
CA SER A 142 -13.73 14.77 11.82
C SER A 142 -13.39 15.42 13.17
N GLY A 143 -12.11 15.46 13.55
CA GLY A 143 -11.60 16.08 14.78
C GLY A 143 -10.65 17.23 14.49
#